data_AF-A0A482RD77-F1
#
_entry.id   AF-A0A482RD77-F1
#
_cell.length_a   1.000
_cell.length_b   1.000
_cell.length_c   1.000
_cell.angle_alpha   90.00
_cell.angle_beta   90.00
_cell.angle_gamma   90.00
#
_symmetry.space_group_name_H-M   'P 1'
#
loop_
_entity.id
_entity.type
_entity.pdbx_description
1 polymer ?
#
loop_
_entity_poly.entity_id
_entity_poly.type
_entity_poly.pdbx_seq_one_letter_code
_entity_poly.pdbx_strand_id
1 'polypeptide(L)' 'AAEAYLVGLFEDTNLCAIHAKRVTIMPKDIQLARRIRGERA' A
#
# COMPACT_ATOMS: atom_id res chain seq x y z
N ALA A 1 14.87 -0.45 10.27
CA ALA A 1 14.52 -1.19 9.04
C ALA A 1 13.02 -1.36 8.87
N ALA A 2 12.31 -1.92 9.86
CA ALA A 2 10.87 -2.15 9.79
C ALA A 2 10.06 -0.85 9.57
N GLU A 3 10.36 0.23 10.29
CA GLU A 3 9.64 1.50 10.14
C GLU A 3 9.76 2.10 8.74
N ALA A 4 10.97 2.18 8.20
CA ALA A 4 11.21 2.69 6.83
C ALA A 4 10.47 1.86 5.78
N TYR A 5 10.43 0.54 5.94
CA TYR A 5 9.64 -0.34 5.07
C TYR A 5 8.13 -0.06 5.18
N LEU A 6 7.60 0.04 6.40
CA LEU A 6 6.19 0.30 6.63
C LEU A 6 5.77 1.68 6.11
N VAL A 7 6.60 2.72 6.29
CA VAL A 7 6.34 4.07 5.76
C VAL A 7 6.22 4.00 4.23
N GLY A 8 7.21 3.43 3.54
CA GLY A 8 7.15 3.32 2.08
C GLY A 8 5.97 2.46 1.60
N LEU A 9 5.63 1.38 2.31
CA LEU A 9 4.46 0.56 1.98
C LEU A 9 3.15 1.34 2.14
N PHE A 10 3.02 2.17 3.18
CA PHE A 10 1.83 2.98 3.41
C PHE A 10 1.70 4.15 2.41
N GLU A 11 2.81 4.71 1.92
CA GLU A 11 2.80 5.68 0.83
C GLU A 11 2.16 5.10 -0.44
N ASP A 12 2.57 3.90 -0.86
CA ASP A 12 1.98 3.21 -2.03
C ASP A 12 0.54 2.77 -1.77
N THR A 13 0.24 2.33 -0.55
CA THR A 13 -1.13 1.97 -0.14
C THR A 13 -2.06 3.18 -0.24
N ASN A 14 -1.60 4.36 0.16
CA ASN A 14 -2.36 5.60 0.05
C ASN A 14 -2.64 5.97 -1.41
N LEU A 15 -1.67 5.79 -2.32
CA LEU A 15 -1.87 5.98 -3.76
C LEU A 15 -2.95 5.03 -4.31
N CYS A 16 -2.98 3.76 -3.86
CA CYS A 16 -4.01 2.81 -4.24
C CYS A 16 -5.41 3.22 -3.75
N ALA A 17 -5.52 3.75 -2.53
CA ALA A 17 -6.79 4.26 -1.99
C ALA A 17 -7.30 5.48 -2.80
N ILE A 18 -6.39 6.43 -3.13
CA ILE A 18 -6.70 7.61 -3.95
C ILE A 18 -7.13 7.21 -5.36
N HIS A 19 -6.44 6.25 -5.99
CA HIS A 19 -6.82 5.71 -7.29
C HIS A 19 -8.25 5.16 -7.29
N ALA A 20 -8.66 4.54 -6.19
CA ALA A 20 -10.03 4.05 -5.97
C ALA A 20 -11.02 5.11 -5.44
N LYS A 21 -10.67 6.41 -5.50
CA LYS A 21 -11.48 7.54 -5.02
C LYS A 21 -11.88 7.47 -3.54
N ARG A 22 -10.99 6.94 -2.69
CA ARG A 22 -11.17 6.86 -1.23
C ARG A 22 -10.04 7.58 -0.51
N VAL A 23 -10.33 8.03 0.72
CA VAL A 23 -9.34 8.60 1.64
C VAL A 23 -8.89 7.57 2.68
N THR A 24 -9.80 6.73 3.15
CA THR A 24 -9.48 5.65 4.10
C THR A 24 -8.82 4.47 3.39
N ILE A 25 -7.61 4.12 3.82
CA ILE A 25 -6.90 2.91 3.40
C ILE A 25 -7.63 1.65 3.89
N MET A 26 -7.62 0.61 3.07
CA MET A 26 -8.25 -0.68 3.36
C MET A 26 -7.24 -1.82 3.13
N PRO A 27 -7.45 -3.02 3.73
CA PRO A 27 -6.54 -4.16 3.54
C PRO A 27 -6.27 -4.52 2.06
N LYS A 28 -7.26 -4.33 1.18
CA LYS A 28 -7.13 -4.55 -0.27
C LYS A 28 -6.11 -3.61 -0.93
N ASP A 29 -5.93 -2.40 -0.40
CA ASP A 29 -4.96 -1.42 -0.93
C ASP A 29 -3.53 -1.87 -0.59
N ILE A 30 -3.33 -2.40 0.61
CA ILE A 30 -2.05 -2.97 1.05
C ILE A 30 -1.71 -4.22 0.23
N GLN A 31 -2.68 -5.10 0.04
CA GLN A 31 -2.52 -6.29 -0.80
C GLN A 31 -2.13 -5.92 -2.24
N LEU A 32 -2.78 -4.90 -2.81
CA LEU A 32 -2.47 -4.40 -4.14
C LEU A 32 -1.07 -3.76 -4.20
N ALA A 33 -0.72 -2.90 -3.24
CA ALA A 33 0.60 -2.26 -3.17
C ALA A 33 1.74 -3.30 -3.09
N ARG A 34 1.61 -4.32 -2.24
CA ARG A 34 2.57 -5.43 -2.15
C ARG A 34 2.67 -6.21 -3.47
N ARG A 35 1.54 -6.47 -4.13
CA ARG A 35 1.51 -7.13 -5.44
C ARG A 35 2.22 -6.31 -6.53
N ILE A 36 2.03 -4.99 -6.55
CA ILE A 36 2.69 -4.08 -7.50
C ILE A 36 4.19 -4.00 -7.24
N ARG A 37 4.62 -3.98 -5.97
CA ARG A 37 6.04 -4.06 -5.57
C ARG A 37 6.71 -5.38 -5.95
N GLY A 38 5.94 -6.39 -6.35
CA GLY A 38 6.47 -7.73 -6.61
C GLY A 38 6.83 -8.50 -5.33
N GLU A 39 6.40 -8.01 -4.16
CA GLU A 39 6.53 -8.72 -2.90
C GLU A 39 5.56 -9.90 -2.91
N ARG A 40 6.05 -11.07 -3.33
CA ARG A 40 5.29 -12.30 -3.26
C ARG A 40 5.04 -12.65 -1.79
N ALA A 41 3.87 -13.27 -1.55
CA ALA A 41 3.66 -14.02 -0.32
C ALA A 41 4.65 -15.19 -0.27
#